data_AF-A0A0D8ZVH8-F1
#
_entry.id   AF-A0A0D8ZVH8-F1
#
_cell.length_a   1.000
_cell.length_b   1.000
_cell.length_c   1.000
_cell.angle_alpha   90.00
_cell.angle_beta   90.00
_cell.angle_gamma   90.00
#
_symmetry.space_group_name_H-M   'P 1'
#
loop_
_entity.id
_entity.type
_entity.pdbx_description
1 polymer ?
#
loop_
_entity_poly.entity_id
_entity_poly.type
_entity_poly.pdbx_seq_one_letter_code
_entity_poly.pdbx_strand_id
1 'polypeptide(L)'
;MLSNSWRLAASFNWSDTTKNSLPIASSYKFKSQIIKVESISSSAPIKWRRAGYLQQTVSTIPIVEITALVVPLNRQKIFAVPRLYDSYSFVFTPVSWLKNGLRVRLWEYTGATIEREFMEQLFFIK
;
A
#
# COMPACT_ATOMS: atom_id res chain seq x y z
N MET A 1 -14.36 -11.37 9.90
CA MET A 1 -14.29 -10.02 9.26
C MET A 1 -13.46 -9.11 10.16
N LEU A 2 -12.43 -8.43 9.66
CA LEU A 2 -11.57 -7.48 10.42
C LEU A 2 -12.28 -6.15 10.76
N SER A 3 -13.59 -6.17 10.98
CA SER A 3 -14.42 -4.96 11.07
C SER A 3 -14.12 -4.22 12.37
N ASN A 4 -13.28 -3.18 12.25
CA ASN A 4 -13.28 -1.90 12.99
C ASN A 4 -11.94 -1.46 13.58
N SER A 5 -10.84 -2.18 13.34
CA SER A 5 -9.52 -1.77 13.84
C SER A 5 -8.58 -1.33 12.71
N TRP A 6 -8.80 -0.13 12.19
CA TRP A 6 -7.97 0.46 11.14
C TRP A 6 -7.62 1.90 11.48
N ARG A 7 -6.35 2.26 11.32
CA ARG A 7 -5.87 3.64 11.37
C ARG A 7 -5.41 4.08 10.00
N LEU A 8 -5.86 5.25 9.55
CA LEU A 8 -5.27 5.90 8.39
C LEU A 8 -3.82 6.27 8.72
N ALA A 9 -2.88 5.64 8.04
CA ALA A 9 -1.46 5.74 8.33
C ALA A 9 -0.75 6.71 7.39
N ALA A 10 -1.09 6.68 6.10
CA ALA A 10 -0.56 7.61 5.11
C ALA A 10 -1.58 7.88 3.99
N SER A 11 -1.47 9.03 3.35
CA SER A 11 -2.24 9.38 2.15
C SER A 11 -1.34 10.09 1.16
N PHE A 12 -1.42 9.69 -0.10
CA PHE A 12 -0.71 10.29 -1.22
C PHE A 12 -1.73 10.89 -2.18
N ASN A 13 -1.52 12.14 -2.57
CA ASN A 13 -2.26 12.75 -3.68
C ASN A 13 -1.29 12.83 -4.86
N TRP A 14 -1.52 12.02 -5.87
CA TRP A 14 -0.80 12.06 -7.13
C TRP A 14 -1.51 13.00 -8.09
N SER A 15 -0.85 14.11 -8.41
CA SER A 15 -1.35 15.14 -9.32
C SER A 15 -0.45 15.38 -10.53
N ASP A 16 0.64 14.63 -10.69
CA ASP A 16 1.65 14.95 -11.69
C ASP A 16 1.26 14.44 -13.09
N THR A 17 1.15 15.40 -14.01
CA THR A 17 0.84 15.28 -15.44
C THR A 17 2.06 15.16 -16.33
N THR A 18 3.28 15.27 -15.78
CA THR A 18 4.49 15.57 -16.54
C THR A 18 5.52 14.43 -16.55
N LYS A 19 5.18 13.29 -17.17
CA LYS A 19 6.09 12.19 -17.65
C LYS A 19 7.12 11.57 -16.68
N ASN A 20 7.39 12.11 -15.50
CA ASN A 20 8.37 11.61 -14.54
C ASN A 20 7.67 11.34 -13.22
N SER A 21 7.02 10.19 -13.15
CA SER A 21 6.23 9.85 -11.98
C SER A 21 7.14 9.45 -10.80
N LEU A 22 7.59 10.43 -10.02
CA LEU A 22 8.52 10.20 -8.93
C LEU A 22 7.88 9.31 -7.84
N PRO A 23 8.62 8.33 -7.30
CA PRO A 23 8.16 7.55 -6.15
C PRO A 23 7.88 8.44 -4.94
N ILE A 24 6.81 8.13 -4.20
CA ILE A 24 6.41 8.87 -3.00
C ILE A 24 6.60 7.98 -1.78
N ALA A 25 7.46 8.40 -0.86
CA ALA A 25 7.66 7.71 0.42
C ALA A 25 6.56 8.06 1.42
N SER A 26 6.09 7.08 2.18
CA SER A 26 5.25 7.29 3.36
C SER A 26 6.08 7.93 4.46
N SER A 27 5.59 9.02 5.05
CA SER A 27 6.17 9.60 6.27
C SER A 27 5.93 8.74 7.52
N TYR A 28 4.99 7.80 7.44
CA TYR A 28 4.60 6.95 8.55
C TYR A 28 5.44 5.66 8.65
N LYS A 29 5.67 5.21 9.90
CA LYS A 29 6.35 3.95 10.22
C LYS A 29 5.32 2.91 10.66
N PHE A 30 5.06 1.95 9.78
CA PHE A 30 4.16 0.84 10.00
C PHE A 30 4.80 -0.19 10.91
N LYS A 31 4.01 -0.80 11.78
CA LYS A 31 4.36 -1.88 12.72
C LYS A 31 3.51 -3.12 12.48
N SER A 32 2.28 -2.96 11.99
CA SER A 32 1.39 -4.08 11.69
C SER A 32 1.84 -4.85 10.46
N GLN A 33 1.56 -6.16 10.40
CA GLN A 33 1.74 -6.96 9.18
C GLN A 33 0.59 -6.84 8.21
N ILE A 34 -0.54 -6.33 8.66
CA ILE A 34 -1.72 -6.18 7.82
C ILE A 34 -1.87 -4.72 7.48
N ILE A 35 -1.88 -4.46 6.18
CA ILE A 35 -2.19 -3.15 5.64
C ILE A 35 -3.41 -3.25 4.74
N LYS A 36 -4.11 -2.14 4.61
CA LYS A 36 -5.13 -1.97 3.59
C LYS A 36 -4.75 -0.78 2.72
N VAL A 37 -4.76 -1.00 1.42
CA VAL A 37 -4.50 0.04 0.43
C VAL A 37 -5.80 0.33 -0.29
N GLU A 38 -6.18 1.59 -0.30
CA GLU A 38 -7.31 2.11 -1.05
C GLU A 38 -6.77 3.09 -2.07
N SER A 39 -7.21 3.00 -3.32
CA SER A 39 -6.92 4.06 -4.29
C SER A 39 -8.15 4.48 -5.06
N ILE A 40 -8.26 5.78 -5.32
CA ILE A 40 -9.37 6.40 -6.04
C ILE A 40 -8.79 7.35 -7.07
N SER A 41 -9.20 7.17 -8.32
CA SER A 41 -8.96 8.07 -9.43
C SER A 41 -10.25 8.35 -10.19
N SER A 42 -10.62 9.62 -10.24
CA SER A 42 -11.84 10.07 -10.92
C SER A 42 -11.76 9.99 -12.45
N SER A 43 -10.55 9.91 -13.00
CA SER A 43 -10.28 9.91 -14.44
C SER A 43 -10.02 8.51 -15.00
N ALA A 44 -9.65 7.55 -14.15
CA ALA A 44 -9.27 6.22 -14.59
C ALA A 44 -10.48 5.29 -14.83
N PRO A 45 -10.52 4.53 -15.94
CA PRO A 45 -11.55 3.53 -16.18
C PRO A 45 -11.64 2.50 -15.06
N ILE A 46 -12.86 2.14 -14.64
CA ILE A 46 -13.11 1.14 -13.58
C ILE A 46 -12.58 -0.27 -13.91
N LYS A 47 -12.38 -0.56 -15.20
CA LYS A 47 -11.83 -1.83 -15.69
C LYS A 47 -10.33 -1.98 -15.44
N TRP A 48 -9.63 -0.87 -15.19
CA TRP A 48 -8.21 -0.91 -14.88
C TRP A 48 -8.00 -1.44 -13.46
N ARG A 49 -6.99 -2.29 -13.30
CA ARG A 49 -6.81 -3.07 -12.07
C ARG A 49 -5.68 -2.56 -11.19
N ARG A 50 -4.72 -1.82 -11.74
CA ARG A 50 -3.47 -1.44 -11.05
C ARG A 50 -3.22 0.05 -11.16
N ALA A 51 -2.93 0.69 -10.02
CA ALA A 51 -2.54 2.10 -9.94
C ALA A 51 -1.02 2.29 -9.85
N GLY A 52 -0.30 1.28 -9.35
CA GLY A 52 1.13 1.35 -9.10
C GLY A 52 1.62 0.17 -8.29
N TYR A 53 2.79 0.34 -7.71
CA TYR A 53 3.43 -0.59 -6.80
C TYR A 53 3.71 0.10 -5.47
N LEU A 54 3.62 -0.67 -4.39
CA LEU A 54 3.95 -0.23 -3.05
C LEU A 54 5.10 -1.08 -2.55
N GLN A 55 6.28 -0.48 -2.40
CA GLN A 55 7.51 -1.16 -2.02
C GLN A 55 7.74 -1.00 -0.53
N GLN A 56 7.84 -2.12 0.19
CA GLN A 56 8.25 -2.12 1.59
C GLN A 56 9.73 -1.78 1.68
N THR A 57 10.03 -0.78 2.49
CA THR A 57 11.39 -0.29 2.76
C THR A 57 11.63 -0.27 4.26
N VAL A 58 12.85 -0.59 4.65
CA VAL A 58 13.29 -0.50 6.05
C VAL A 58 14.47 0.44 6.09
N SER A 59 14.48 1.35 7.07
CA SER A 59 15.58 2.29 7.28
C SER A 59 16.76 1.59 7.95
N THR A 60 17.34 0.62 7.27
CA THR A 60 18.69 0.11 7.53
C THR A 60 19.67 0.85 6.62
N ILE A 61 20.95 0.94 7.00
CA ILE A 61 22.01 1.39 6.08
C ILE A 61 22.66 0.12 5.53
N PRO A 62 22.54 -0.21 4.22
CA PRO A 62 21.71 0.42 3.17
C PRO A 62 20.21 0.06 3.27
N ILE A 63 19.35 0.88 2.64
CA ILE A 63 17.90 0.62 2.53
C ILE A 63 17.70 -0.59 1.64
N VAL A 64 17.07 -1.64 2.17
CA VAL A 64 16.77 -2.87 1.42
C VAL A 64 15.31 -2.85 0.98
N GLU A 65 15.07 -3.04 -0.31
CA GLU A 65 13.74 -3.35 -0.84
C GLU A 65 13.39 -4.80 -0.54
N ILE A 66 12.19 -5.02 -0.02
CA ILE A 66 11.81 -6.33 0.51
C ILE A 66 10.68 -6.95 -0.29
N THR A 67 9.63 -6.18 -0.57
CA THR A 67 8.40 -6.69 -1.17
C THR A 67 7.71 -5.59 -1.94
N ALA A 68 7.28 -5.89 -3.16
CA ALA A 68 6.47 -5.01 -3.98
C ALA A 68 5.01 -5.51 -4.02
N LEU A 69 4.08 -4.66 -3.56
CA LEU A 69 2.65 -4.95 -3.53
C LEU A 69 1.94 -4.22 -4.67
N VAL A 70 1.09 -4.92 -5.41
CA VAL A 70 0.33 -4.30 -6.52
C VAL A 70 -0.81 -3.46 -5.95
N VAL A 71 -0.72 -2.13 -6.08
CA VAL A 71 -1.77 -1.21 -5.61
C VAL A 71 -2.98 -1.32 -6.53
N PRO A 72 -4.16 -1.69 -6.01
CA PRO A 72 -5.37 -1.79 -6.83
C PRO A 72 -5.81 -0.39 -7.26
N LEU A 73 -6.34 -0.25 -8.48
CA LEU A 73 -6.95 1.01 -8.93
C LEU A 73 -8.45 1.02 -8.63
N ASN A 74 -8.98 2.16 -8.15
CA ASN A 74 -10.40 2.38 -7.89
C ASN A 74 -11.05 1.34 -6.96
N ARG A 75 -10.24 0.75 -6.07
CA ARG A 75 -10.64 -0.34 -5.18
C ARG A 75 -9.78 -0.31 -3.93
N GLN A 76 -10.22 -1.06 -2.93
CA GLN A 76 -9.42 -1.39 -1.76
C GLN A 76 -8.92 -2.83 -1.84
N LYS A 77 -7.72 -3.08 -1.32
CA LYS A 77 -7.18 -4.44 -1.11
C LYS A 77 -6.41 -4.50 0.20
N ILE A 78 -6.57 -5.61 0.91
CA ILE A 78 -5.83 -5.93 2.12
C ILE A 78 -4.61 -6.75 1.71
N PHE A 79 -3.46 -6.45 2.31
CA PHE A 79 -2.21 -7.18 2.11
C PHE A 79 -1.67 -7.65 3.45
N ALA A 80 -1.16 -8.88 3.45
CA ALA A 80 -0.22 -9.32 4.45
C ALA A 80 1.20 -8.96 3.99
N VAL A 81 1.96 -8.37 4.89
CA VAL A 81 3.31 -7.87 4.68
C VAL A 81 4.24 -8.66 5.59
N PRO A 82 5.39 -9.13 5.11
CA PRO A 82 6.33 -9.84 5.95
C PRO A 82 6.85 -8.91 7.06
N ARG A 83 6.83 -9.40 8.32
CA ARG A 83 7.42 -8.71 9.47
C ARG A 83 8.88 -9.06 9.56
N LEU A 84 9.70 -8.27 8.88
CA LEU A 84 11.14 -8.46 8.90
C LEU A 84 11.82 -7.56 9.95
N TYR A 85 11.17 -6.47 10.32
CA TYR A 85 11.65 -5.50 11.31
C TYR A 85 10.48 -4.97 12.13
N ASP A 86 10.79 -4.35 13.28
CA ASP A 86 9.79 -3.77 14.20
C ASP A 86 8.99 -2.63 13.59
N SER A 87 9.60 -1.92 12.64
CA SER A 87 8.89 -0.93 11.84
C SER A 87 9.44 -0.81 10.44
N TYR A 88 8.62 -0.35 9.52
CA TYR A 88 8.96 -0.18 8.11
C TYR A 88 8.17 0.97 7.48
N SER A 89 8.58 1.41 6.30
CA SER A 89 7.90 2.43 5.50
C SER A 89 7.57 1.88 4.12
N PHE A 90 6.72 2.60 3.39
CA PHE A 90 6.44 2.27 2.01
C PHE A 90 6.91 3.36 1.06
N VAL A 91 7.32 2.94 -0.13
CA VAL A 91 7.51 3.82 -1.28
C VAL A 91 6.47 3.45 -2.33
N PHE A 92 5.61 4.39 -2.68
CA PHE A 92 4.61 4.22 -3.72
C PHE A 92 5.17 4.69 -5.07
N THR A 93 5.17 3.80 -6.05
CA THR A 93 5.60 4.08 -7.41
C THR A 93 4.38 3.92 -8.33
N PRO A 94 3.77 5.01 -8.82
CA PRO A 94 2.64 4.94 -9.74
C PRO A 94 3.05 4.34 -11.08
N VAL A 95 2.07 3.84 -11.83
CA VAL A 95 2.27 3.46 -13.24
C VAL A 95 2.37 4.70 -14.13
N SER A 96 3.24 4.64 -15.13
CA SER A 96 3.56 5.79 -16.01
C SER A 96 2.39 6.31 -16.85
N TRP A 97 1.39 5.47 -17.12
CA TRP A 97 0.21 5.88 -17.90
C TRP A 97 -0.84 6.64 -17.07
N LEU A 98 -0.67 6.72 -15.74
CA LEU A 98 -1.67 7.32 -14.87
C LEU A 98 -1.57 8.85 -14.95
N LYS A 99 -2.45 9.43 -15.78
CA LYS A 99 -2.33 10.83 -16.21
C LYS A 99 -2.64 11.86 -15.14
N ASN A 100 -3.65 11.61 -14.29
CA ASN A 100 -4.14 12.63 -13.35
C ASN A 100 -4.98 12.07 -12.21
N GLY A 101 -4.77 12.62 -11.03
CA GLY A 101 -5.71 12.52 -9.91
C GLY A 101 -5.84 11.11 -9.39
N LEU A 102 -4.83 10.64 -8.67
CA LEU A 102 -4.91 9.42 -7.87
C LEU A 102 -4.70 9.76 -6.41
N ARG A 103 -5.70 9.45 -5.59
CA ARG A 103 -5.56 9.46 -4.14
C ARG A 103 -5.33 8.04 -3.67
N VAL A 104 -4.17 7.78 -3.09
CA VAL A 104 -3.86 6.49 -2.45
C VAL A 104 -3.87 6.70 -0.94
N ARG A 105 -4.57 5.83 -0.22
CA ARG A 105 -4.58 5.80 1.25
C ARG A 105 -4.06 4.46 1.73
N LEU A 106 -3.13 4.53 2.67
CA LEU A 106 -2.59 3.37 3.38
C LEU A 106 -3.18 3.35 4.78
N TRP A 107 -3.73 2.21 5.14
CA TRP A 107 -4.32 1.96 6.45
C TRP A 107 -3.53 0.86 7.14
N GLU A 108 -3.23 1.08 8.41
CA GLU A 108 -2.61 0.10 9.28
C GLU A 108 -3.69 -0.60 10.11
N TYR A 109 -3.64 -1.93 10.19
CA TYR A 109 -4.50 -2.68 11.08
C TYR A 109 -4.05 -2.51 12.54
N THR A 110 -4.98 -2.15 13.42
CA THR A 110 -4.70 -1.85 14.85
C THR A 110 -5.37 -2.84 15.81
N GLY A 111 -5.95 -3.93 15.31
CA GLY A 111 -6.66 -4.89 16.16
C GLY A 111 -5.69 -5.75 16.96
N ALA A 112 -6.14 -6.17 18.15
CA ALA A 112 -5.32 -6.97 19.07
C ALA A 112 -5.11 -8.41 18.57
N THR A 113 -6.07 -8.95 17.82
CA THR A 113 -6.05 -10.35 17.37
C THR A 113 -6.20 -10.40 15.87
N ILE A 114 -5.15 -10.89 15.20
CA ILE A 114 -5.23 -11.31 13.82
C ILE A 114 -5.42 -12.82 13.87
N GLU A 115 -6.57 -13.31 13.40
CA GLU A 115 -6.81 -14.74 13.27
C GLU A 115 -5.73 -15.35 12.36
N ARG A 116 -5.06 -16.39 12.84
CA ARG A 116 -3.98 -17.08 12.10
C ARG A 116 -4.45 -17.56 10.73
N GLU A 117 -5.66 -18.09 10.66
CA GLU A 117 -6.31 -18.53 9.42
C GLU A 117 -6.44 -17.40 8.38
N PHE A 118 -6.72 -16.18 8.83
CA PHE A 118 -6.81 -15.01 7.95
C PHE A 118 -5.44 -14.62 7.38
N MET A 119 -4.38 -14.72 8.18
CA MET A 119 -3.02 -14.51 7.69
C MET A 119 -2.63 -15.57 6.66
N GLU A 120 -2.95 -16.83 6.94
CA GLU A 120 -2.70 -17.92 6.00
C GLU A 120 -3.43 -17.67 4.67
N GLN A 121 -4.71 -17.30 4.69
CA GLN A 121 -5.43 -16.91 3.47
C GLN A 121 -4.74 -15.76 2.72
N LEU A 122 -4.26 -14.73 3.41
CA LEU A 122 -3.59 -13.59 2.77
C LEU A 122 -2.20 -13.93 2.18
N PHE A 123 -1.45 -14.85 2.79
CA PHE A 123 -0.13 -15.26 2.30
C PHE A 123 -0.20 -16.31 1.18
N PHE A 124 -1.24 -17.15 1.16
CA PHE A 124 -1.35 -18.28 0.21
C PHE A 124 -2.18 -17.98 -1.04
N ILE A 125 -2.88 -16.84 -1.13
CA ILE A 125 -3.47 -16.38 -2.39
C ILE A 125 -2.34 -15.78 -3.26
N LYS A 126 -1.67 -16.65 -4.03
CA LYS A 126 -0.79 -16.30 -5.15
C LYS A 126 -1.58 -16.17 -6.44
#